data_AF-A0A382L062-F1
#
_entry.id   AF-A0A382L062-F1
#
_cell.length_a   1.000
_cell.length_b   1.000
_cell.length_c   1.000
_cell.angle_alpha   90.00
_cell.angle_beta   90.00
_cell.angle_gamma   90.00
#
_symmetry.space_group_name_H-M   'P 1'
#
loop_
_entity.id
_entity.type
_entity.pdbx_description
1 polymer ?
#
loop_
_entity_poly.entity_id
_entity_poly.type
_entity_poly.pdbx_seq_one_letter_code
_entity_poly.pdbx_strand_id
1 'polypeptide(L)'
;MDCPLCGQKEAKFITRDLRFEKNADVYECLQCELVFLDQDSFQLPAGFYENEYHQSYLTHVEPDALDPEAYFEKMLKVAAPWADRFSGMLNGGETILDMGCSTGHFIKMIE
;
A
#
# COMPACT_ATOMS: atom_id res chain seq x y z
N MET A 1 17.19 14.67 -6.79
CA MET A 1 16.04 13.98 -6.17
C MET A 1 15.08 15.02 -5.70
N ASP A 2 13.86 14.94 -6.18
CA ASP A 2 12.82 15.92 -5.92
C ASP A 2 11.74 15.21 -5.09
N CYS A 3 11.24 15.85 -4.04
CA CYS A 3 10.18 15.28 -3.22
C CYS A 3 8.95 15.00 -4.11
N PRO A 4 8.40 13.77 -4.10
CA PRO A 4 7.31 13.41 -5.02
C PRO A 4 5.98 14.13 -4.71
N LEU A 5 5.85 14.74 -3.52
CA LEU A 5 4.65 15.47 -3.12
C LEU A 5 4.76 16.97 -3.39
N CYS A 6 5.86 17.62 -3.01
CA CYS A 6 6.00 19.08 -3.09
C CYS A 6 7.06 19.58 -4.08
N GLY A 7 7.83 18.68 -4.71
CA GLY A 7 8.85 19.00 -5.71
C GLY A 7 10.14 19.63 -5.17
N GLN A 8 10.25 19.83 -3.86
CA GLN A 8 11.45 20.44 -3.24
C GLN A 8 12.63 19.46 -3.18
N LYS A 9 13.85 20.02 -3.22
CA LYS A 9 15.10 19.23 -3.25
C LYS A 9 15.76 19.05 -1.89
N GLU A 10 15.40 19.89 -0.92
CA GLU A 10 15.97 19.83 0.41
C GLU A 10 15.38 18.65 1.17
N ALA A 11 16.23 17.65 1.42
CA ALA A 11 15.86 16.43 2.09
C ALA A 11 17.00 15.93 2.99
N LYS A 12 16.62 15.25 4.06
CA LYS A 12 17.50 14.61 5.03
C LYS A 12 17.52 13.11 4.79
N PHE A 13 18.71 12.51 4.71
CA PHE A 13 18.85 11.06 4.64
C PHE A 13 18.41 10.40 5.95
N ILE A 14 17.66 9.31 5.85
CA ILE A 14 17.12 8.55 6.99
C ILE A 14 17.82 7.20 7.14
N THR A 15 17.76 6.37 6.10
CA THR A 15 18.34 5.00 6.13
C THR A 15 18.54 4.47 4.71
N ARG A 16 19.36 3.43 4.59
CA ARG A 16 19.47 2.57 3.40
C ARG A 16 18.86 1.19 3.60
N ASP A 17 18.64 0.79 4.85
CA ASP A 17 18.21 -0.55 5.22
C ASP A 17 16.69 -0.67 5.09
N LEU A 18 16.24 -1.49 4.14
CA LEU A 18 14.83 -1.80 3.95
C LEU A 18 14.48 -3.21 4.44
N ARG A 19 13.16 -3.46 4.54
CA ARG A 19 12.63 -4.81 4.81
C ARG A 19 13.10 -5.80 3.74
N PHE A 20 13.32 -7.05 4.16
CA PHE A 20 13.77 -8.16 3.30
C PHE A 20 15.17 -7.96 2.72
N GLU A 21 16.07 -7.34 3.50
CA GLU A 21 17.48 -7.15 3.14
C GLU A 21 17.68 -6.38 1.82
N LYS A 22 16.67 -5.61 1.42
CA LYS A 22 16.76 -4.70 0.28
C LYS A 22 17.49 -3.43 0.70
N ASN A 23 18.23 -2.85 -0.23
CA ASN A 23 18.95 -1.60 -0.04
C ASN A 23 18.39 -0.54 -0.96
N ALA A 24 18.01 0.60 -0.39
CA ALA A 24 17.57 1.78 -1.12
C ALA A 24 17.59 3.00 -0.20
N ASP A 25 17.86 4.17 -0.75
CA ASP A 25 17.97 5.38 0.04
C ASP A 25 16.58 5.93 0.37
N VAL A 26 16.36 6.19 1.66
CA VAL A 26 15.14 6.81 2.18
C VAL A 26 15.46 8.20 2.69
N TYR A 27 14.65 9.17 2.30
CA TYR A 27 14.81 10.56 2.67
C TYR A 27 13.54 11.13 3.29
N GLU A 28 13.71 12.16 4.11
CA GLU A 28 12.66 13.00 4.66
C GLU A 28 12.77 14.39 4.02
N CYS A 29 11.71 14.88 3.38
CA CYS A 29 11.67 16.22 2.83
C CYS A 29 11.64 17.26 3.96
N LEU A 30 12.55 18.25 3.95
CA LEU A 30 12.61 19.28 4.99
C LEU A 30 11.49 20.32 4.89
N GLN A 31 10.74 20.35 3.78
CA GLN A 31 9.64 21.31 3.56
C GLN A 31 8.27 20.74 3.95
N CYS A 32 7.95 19.53 3.51
CA CYS A 32 6.64 18.93 3.71
C CYS A 32 6.65 17.67 4.58
N GLU A 33 7.83 17.33 5.15
CA GLU A 33 8.03 16.22 6.11
C GLU A 33 7.70 14.83 5.56
N LEU A 34 7.47 14.70 4.24
CA LEU A 34 7.23 13.42 3.62
C LEU A 34 8.51 12.58 3.71
N VAL A 35 8.39 11.38 4.28
CA VAL A 35 9.41 10.33 4.17
C VAL A 35 9.15 9.50 2.93
N PHE A 36 10.11 9.42 2.02
CA PHE A 36 9.95 8.77 0.73
C PHE A 36 11.19 7.99 0.32
N LEU A 37 10.95 6.98 -0.51
CA LEU A 37 11.97 6.18 -1.16
C LEU A 37 12.53 6.92 -2.37
N ASP A 38 13.85 7.04 -2.45
CA ASP A 38 14.50 7.54 -3.65
C ASP A 38 14.34 6.55 -4.80
N GLN A 39 13.67 7.00 -5.86
CA GLN A 39 13.47 6.20 -7.05
C GLN A 39 14.78 5.96 -7.81
N ASP A 40 15.77 6.86 -7.73
CA ASP A 40 17.05 6.63 -8.41
C ASP A 40 17.87 5.51 -7.72
N SER A 41 17.68 5.33 -6.41
CA SER A 41 18.34 4.28 -5.62
C SER A 41 17.68 2.90 -5.73
N PHE A 42 16.39 2.84 -6.06
CA PHE A 42 15.65 1.60 -6.18
C PHE A 42 14.46 1.74 -7.12
N GLN A 43 14.41 0.83 -8.10
CA GLN A 43 13.30 0.70 -9.03
C GLN A 43 12.61 -0.63 -8.78
N LEU A 44 11.28 -0.60 -8.73
CA LEU A 44 10.51 -1.83 -8.69
C LEU A 44 10.73 -2.60 -10.02
N PRO A 45 10.86 -3.93 -9.96
CA PRO A 45 10.97 -4.73 -11.17
C PRO A 45 9.69 -4.60 -12.01
N ALA A 46 9.83 -4.76 -13.33
CA ALA A 46 8.69 -4.78 -14.23
C ALA A 46 7.74 -5.92 -13.84
N GLY A 47 6.44 -5.62 -13.77
CA GLY A 47 5.43 -6.61 -13.36
C GLY A 47 5.47 -6.96 -11.86
N PHE A 48 6.07 -6.12 -11.01
CA PHE A 48 6.14 -6.34 -9.56
C PHE A 48 4.77 -6.67 -8.93
N TYR A 49 3.74 -5.90 -9.27
CA TYR A 49 2.38 -6.12 -8.76
C TYR A 49 1.68 -7.35 -9.37
N GLU A 50 2.15 -7.85 -10.52
CA GLU A 50 1.58 -9.03 -11.17
C GLU A 50 2.11 -10.33 -10.55
N ASN A 51 3.43 -10.39 -10.28
CA ASN A 51 4.11 -11.67 -10.00
C ASN A 51 4.78 -11.72 -8.63
N GLU A 52 5.29 -10.60 -8.12
CA GLU A 52 6.22 -10.59 -6.99
C GLU A 52 5.58 -10.12 -5.68
N TYR A 53 4.64 -9.18 -5.76
CA TYR A 53 4.01 -8.56 -4.61
C TYR A 53 3.38 -9.60 -3.68
N HIS A 54 2.55 -10.49 -4.23
CA HIS A 54 1.85 -11.49 -3.43
C HIS A 54 2.80 -12.51 -2.79
N GLN A 55 3.79 -12.99 -3.55
CA GLN A 55 4.72 -14.02 -3.08
C GLN A 55 5.67 -13.49 -2.00
N SER A 56 6.17 -12.27 -2.18
CA SER A 56 7.20 -11.70 -1.31
C SER A 56 6.63 -10.98 -0.09
N TYR A 57 5.44 -10.38 -0.20
CA TYR A 57 4.92 -9.47 0.84
C TYR A 57 3.65 -9.98 1.53
N LEU A 58 2.88 -10.86 0.90
CA LEU A 58 1.68 -11.46 1.50
C LEU A 58 2.00 -12.85 2.07
N THR A 59 2.34 -13.83 1.24
CA THR A 59 2.51 -15.22 1.69
C THR A 59 3.71 -15.46 2.60
N HIS A 60 4.77 -14.65 2.47
CA HIS A 60 5.94 -14.74 3.36
C HIS A 60 5.67 -14.20 4.77
N VAL A 61 4.68 -13.32 4.91
CA VAL A 61 4.33 -12.64 6.16
C VAL A 61 3.11 -13.27 6.81
N GLU A 62 2.22 -13.82 5.98
CA GLU A 62 0.92 -14.33 6.37
C GLU A 62 0.65 -15.66 5.65
N PRO A 63 1.00 -16.79 6.29
CA PRO A 63 0.79 -18.13 5.71
C PRO A 63 -0.69 -18.42 5.39
N ASP A 64 -1.62 -17.81 6.12
CA ASP A 64 -3.07 -17.92 5.87
C ASP A 64 -3.47 -17.40 4.49
N ALA A 65 -2.65 -16.55 3.85
CA ALA A 65 -2.85 -16.12 2.46
C ALA A 65 -2.69 -17.26 1.43
N LEU A 66 -2.29 -18.46 1.86
CA LEU A 66 -2.31 -19.68 1.04
C LEU A 66 -3.70 -20.32 0.98
N ASP A 67 -4.62 -19.96 1.87
CA ASP A 67 -6.04 -20.30 1.82
C ASP A 67 -6.84 -19.04 1.43
N PRO A 68 -7.22 -18.89 0.15
CA PRO A 68 -7.88 -17.69 -0.32
C PRO A 68 -9.20 -17.38 0.38
N GLU A 69 -9.96 -18.41 0.79
CA GLU A 69 -11.25 -18.22 1.45
C GLU A 69 -11.04 -17.72 2.88
N ALA A 70 -10.16 -18.40 3.63
CA ALA A 70 -9.84 -17.98 4.99
C ALA A 70 -9.21 -16.58 5.03
N TYR A 71 -8.33 -16.26 4.07
CA TYR A 71 -7.73 -14.93 3.93
C TYR A 71 -8.79 -13.87 3.59
N PHE A 72 -9.70 -14.15 2.67
CA PHE A 72 -10.76 -13.23 2.30
C PHE A 72 -11.67 -12.91 3.49
N GLU A 73 -12.14 -13.93 4.21
CA GLU A 73 -12.96 -13.78 5.42
C GLU A 73 -12.26 -13.01 6.54
N LYS A 74 -10.95 -13.22 6.70
CA LYS A 74 -10.13 -12.44 7.63
C LYS A 74 -10.08 -10.97 7.20
N MET A 75 -9.83 -10.70 5.93
CA MET A 75 -9.69 -9.33 5.42
C MET A 75 -11.00 -8.54 5.43
N LEU A 76 -12.16 -9.20 5.32
CA LEU A 76 -13.46 -8.55 5.59
C LEU A 76 -13.51 -7.97 7.01
N LYS A 77 -13.04 -8.72 8.02
CA LYS A 77 -13.01 -8.25 9.42
C LYS A 77 -12.03 -7.08 9.60
N VAL A 78 -10.91 -7.10 8.89
CA VAL A 78 -9.91 -6.01 8.92
C VAL A 78 -10.44 -4.75 8.24
N ALA A 79 -11.17 -4.88 7.14
CA ALA A 79 -11.74 -3.77 6.39
C ALA A 79 -12.98 -3.15 7.08
N ALA A 80 -13.68 -3.91 7.92
CA ALA A 80 -14.97 -3.52 8.51
C ALA A 80 -15.00 -2.12 9.16
N PRO A 81 -14.04 -1.71 10.02
CA PRO A 81 -14.10 -0.40 10.65
C PRO A 81 -14.07 0.76 9.66
N TRP A 82 -13.38 0.57 8.52
CA TRP A 82 -13.29 1.58 7.46
C TRP A 82 -14.51 1.55 6.56
N ALA A 83 -14.99 0.35 6.21
CA ALA A 83 -16.22 0.17 5.43
C ALA A 83 -17.42 0.78 6.15
N ASP A 84 -17.62 0.48 7.45
CA ASP A 84 -18.72 1.03 8.24
C ASP A 84 -18.72 2.56 8.26
N ARG A 85 -17.53 3.17 8.41
CA ARG A 85 -17.37 4.62 8.38
C ARG A 85 -17.71 5.21 7.01
N PHE A 86 -17.29 4.55 5.93
CA PHE A 86 -17.50 5.02 4.58
C PHE A 86 -18.97 4.86 4.16
N SER A 87 -19.59 3.72 4.46
CA SER A 87 -21.02 3.46 4.21
C SER A 87 -21.92 4.49 4.88
N GLY A 88 -21.55 4.98 6.08
CA GLY A 88 -22.27 6.08 6.74
C GLY A 88 -22.23 7.43 6.00
N MET A 89 -21.42 7.56 4.95
CA MET A 89 -21.32 8.75 4.10
C MET A 89 -22.06 8.59 2.77
N LEU A 90 -22.53 7.38 2.43
CA LEU A 90 -23.16 7.04 1.17
C LEU A 90 -24.69 7.11 1.26
N ASN A 91 -25.34 7.41 0.15
CA ASN A 91 -26.80 7.46 0.04
C ASN A 91 -27.36 6.48 -1.02
N GLY A 92 -26.49 5.68 -1.64
CA GLY A 92 -26.87 4.63 -2.60
C GLY A 92 -27.01 5.10 -4.05
N GLY A 93 -26.60 6.34 -4.36
CA GLY A 93 -26.62 6.90 -5.71
C GLY A 93 -25.23 7.15 -6.29
N GLU A 94 -24.19 6.89 -5.51
CA GLU A 94 -22.80 7.19 -5.83
C GLU A 94 -22.20 6.15 -6.77
N THR A 95 -21.22 6.57 -7.57
CA THR A 95 -20.31 5.66 -8.28
C THR A 95 -18.97 5.67 -7.57
N ILE A 96 -18.48 4.50 -7.16
CA ILE A 96 -17.33 4.35 -6.28
C ILE A 96 -16.16 3.72 -7.06
N LEU A 97 -14.96 4.28 -6.88
CA LEU A 97 -13.70 3.75 -7.40
C LEU A 97 -12.77 3.44 -6.24
N ASP A 98 -12.36 2.19 -6.13
CA ASP A 98 -11.36 1.73 -5.16
C ASP A 98 -10.05 1.38 -5.89
N MET A 99 -9.00 2.19 -5.67
CA MET A 99 -7.69 2.00 -6.27
C MET A 99 -6.83 1.10 -5.38
N GLY A 100 -6.39 -0.04 -5.93
CA GLY A 100 -5.67 -1.04 -5.13
C GLY A 100 -6.60 -1.90 -4.28
N CYS A 101 -7.81 -2.16 -4.77
CA CYS A 101 -8.87 -2.91 -4.07
C CYS A 101 -8.49 -4.38 -3.74
N SER A 102 -7.35 -4.88 -4.22
CA SER A 102 -6.92 -6.27 -4.07
C SER A 102 -8.02 -7.21 -4.61
N THR A 103 -8.51 -8.16 -3.81
CA THR A 103 -9.64 -9.03 -4.14
C THR A 103 -11.02 -8.41 -3.85
N GLY A 104 -11.08 -7.14 -3.46
CA GLY A 104 -12.33 -6.37 -3.33
C GLY A 104 -13.01 -6.42 -1.97
N HIS A 105 -12.30 -6.76 -0.88
CA HIS A 105 -12.90 -6.87 0.46
C HIS A 105 -13.65 -5.61 0.92
N PHE A 106 -13.08 -4.42 0.64
CA PHE A 106 -13.70 -3.14 1.02
C PHE A 106 -14.95 -2.87 0.19
N ILE A 107 -14.86 -2.94 -1.15
CA ILE A 107 -16.02 -2.79 -2.04
C ILE A 107 -17.14 -3.74 -1.65
N LYS A 108 -16.82 -5.01 -1.34
CA LYS A 108 -17.81 -6.03 -0.97
C LYS A 108 -18.65 -5.64 0.24
N MET A 109 -18.12 -4.78 1.12
CA MET A 109 -18.81 -4.33 2.32
C MET A 109 -19.63 -3.05 2.15
N ILE A 110 -19.34 -2.27 1.11
CA ILE A 110 -19.98 -0.96 0.89
C ILE A 110 -20.89 -0.94 -0.35
N GLU A 111 -20.94 -2.05 -1.10
CA GLU A 111 -21.91 -2.30 -2.18
C GLU A 111 -23.35 -2.51 -1.67
#